data_AF-A0A3D5PRX5-F1
#
_entry.id   AF-A0A3D5PRX5-F1
#
_cell.length_a   1.000
_cell.length_b   1.000
_cell.length_c   1.000
_cell.angle_alpha   90.00
_cell.angle_beta   90.00
_cell.angle_gamma   90.00
#
_symmetry.space_group_name_H-M   'P 1'
#
loop_
_entity.id
_entity.type
_entity.pdbx_description
1 polymer ?
#
loop_
_entity_poly.entity_id
_entity_poly.type
_entity_poly.pdbx_seq_one_letter_code
_entity_poly.pdbx_strand_id
1 'polypeptide(L)'
;METKLIFADAPSQRDETLIKNIAKAHHWFEQIKSGKTFSQIAANDQVSKRRIQQMIELAFLAPDIIRDVMDGAQPIGLTSDWCLRHAIPVNWAEQRALIATL
;
A
#
# COMPACT_ATOMS: atom_id res chain seq x y z
N MET A 1 -12.30 -38.13 23.11
CA MET A 1 -11.17 -37.33 22.58
C MET A 1 -11.68 -36.65 21.32
N GLU A 2 -12.38 -35.51 21.46
CA GLU A 2 -12.81 -34.73 20.30
C GLU A 2 -11.73 -33.69 20.02
N THR A 3 -11.00 -33.91 18.94
CA THR A 3 -9.96 -33.00 18.47
C THR A 3 -10.65 -31.77 17.88
N LYS A 4 -10.79 -30.72 18.71
CA LYS A 4 -11.17 -29.38 18.28
C LYS A 4 -10.02 -28.82 17.44
N LEU A 5 -10.15 -28.90 16.11
CA LEU A 5 -9.28 -28.19 15.18
C LEU A 5 -9.49 -26.69 15.38
N ILE A 6 -8.51 -26.03 15.97
CA ILE A 6 -8.41 -24.59 16.01
C ILE A 6 -7.89 -24.18 14.62
N PHE A 7 -8.77 -23.66 13.77
CA PHE A 7 -8.35 -22.92 12.58
C PHE A 7 -7.68 -21.64 13.06
N ALA A 8 -6.36 -21.66 13.21
CA ALA A 8 -5.58 -20.44 13.27
C ALA A 8 -5.70 -19.77 11.90
N ASP A 9 -6.36 -18.60 11.89
CA ASP A 9 -6.46 -17.60 10.84
C ASP A 9 -6.51 -18.13 9.38
N ALA A 10 -7.72 -18.20 8.83
CA ALA A 10 -7.84 -17.97 7.39
C ALA A 10 -7.19 -16.61 7.09
N PRO A 11 -6.24 -16.50 6.13
CA PRO A 11 -5.64 -15.22 5.81
C PRO A 11 -6.78 -14.26 5.50
N SER A 12 -6.78 -13.09 6.15
CA SER A 12 -7.74 -12.05 5.83
C SER A 12 -7.63 -11.82 4.32
N GLN A 13 -8.75 -12.03 3.60
CA GLN A 13 -8.82 -11.81 2.15
C GLN A 13 -8.29 -10.42 1.76
N ARG A 14 -8.36 -9.46 2.70
CA ARG A 14 -7.84 -8.10 2.59
C ARG A 14 -6.52 -7.95 3.34
N ASP A 15 -5.52 -7.39 2.67
CA ASP A 15 -4.27 -6.95 3.32
C ASP A 15 -4.50 -5.59 4.00
N GLU A 16 -4.92 -5.64 5.26
CA GLU A 16 -5.15 -4.46 6.10
C GLU A 16 -3.93 -3.54 6.22
N THR A 17 -2.72 -4.10 6.12
CA THR A 17 -1.48 -3.32 6.19
C THR A 17 -1.31 -2.51 4.91
N LEU A 18 -1.51 -3.14 3.75
CA LEU A 18 -1.45 -2.47 2.47
C LEU A 18 -2.52 -1.37 2.36
N ILE A 19 -3.76 -1.66 2.76
CA ILE A 19 -4.86 -0.68 2.77
C ILE A 19 -4.48 0.55 3.61
N LYS A 20 -4.01 0.35 4.85
CA LYS A 20 -3.59 1.46 5.73
C LYS A 20 -2.43 2.26 5.13
N ASN A 21 -1.49 1.60 4.47
CA ASN A 21 -0.34 2.26 3.86
C ASN A 21 -0.73 3.08 2.63
N ILE A 22 -1.67 2.59 1.80
CA ILE A 22 -2.26 3.36 0.68
C ILE A 22 -2.97 4.60 1.22
N ALA A 23 -3.83 4.43 2.24
CA ALA A 23 -4.52 5.57 2.86
C ALA A 23 -3.55 6.60 3.43
N LYS A 24 -2.47 6.16 4.09
CA LYS A 24 -1.44 7.04 4.63
C LYS A 24 -0.66 7.77 3.52
N ALA A 25 -0.36 7.09 2.43
CA ALA A 25 0.28 7.70 1.26
C ALA A 25 -0.59 8.81 0.67
N HIS A 26 -1.90 8.56 0.47
CA HIS A 26 -2.83 9.60 0.02
C HIS A 26 -2.90 10.77 1.00
N HIS A 27 -2.94 10.49 2.31
CA HIS A 27 -2.95 11.54 3.33
C HIS A 27 -1.71 12.44 3.25
N TRP A 28 -0.50 11.84 3.13
CA TRP A 28 0.73 12.61 2.94
C TRP A 28 0.75 13.36 1.62
N PHE A 29 0.20 12.78 0.55
CA PHE A 29 0.15 13.43 -0.76
C PHE A 29 -0.72 14.69 -0.72
N GLU A 30 -1.88 14.65 -0.07
CA GLU A 30 -2.71 15.84 0.13
C GLU A 30 -2.01 16.90 1.00
N GLN A 31 -1.25 16.48 2.01
CA GLN A 31 -0.42 17.41 2.78
C GLN A 31 0.63 18.11 1.90
N ILE A 32 1.32 17.37 1.01
CA ILE A 32 2.27 17.93 0.05
C ILE A 32 1.58 18.91 -0.91
N LYS A 33 0.42 18.54 -1.46
CA LYS A 33 -0.40 19.42 -2.33
C LYS A 33 -0.82 20.71 -1.64
N SER A 34 -1.06 20.67 -0.33
CA SER A 34 -1.35 21.87 0.48
C SER A 34 -0.11 22.73 0.81
N GLY A 35 1.07 22.37 0.30
CA GLY A 35 2.31 23.12 0.46
C GLY A 35 3.16 22.72 1.68
N LYS A 36 2.80 21.66 2.40
CA LYS A 36 3.65 21.16 3.50
C LYS A 36 4.90 20.48 2.94
N THR A 37 6.03 20.76 3.57
CA THR A 37 7.31 20.11 3.27
C THR A 37 7.37 18.71 3.88
N PHE A 38 8.21 17.83 3.32
CA PHE A 38 8.50 16.52 3.92
C PHE A 38 8.95 16.61 5.39
N SER A 39 9.66 17.68 5.77
CA SER A 39 10.09 17.90 7.17
C SER A 39 8.90 18.12 8.10
N GLN A 40 7.93 18.94 7.69
CA GLN A 40 6.73 19.23 8.48
C GLN A 40 5.86 17.97 8.62
N ILE A 41 5.69 17.21 7.53
CA ILE A 41 4.91 15.97 7.55
C ILE A 41 5.60 14.93 8.44
N ALA A 42 6.92 14.76 8.31
CA ALA A 42 7.73 13.84 9.13
C ALA A 42 7.61 14.14 10.62
N ALA A 43 7.66 15.42 10.99
CA ALA A 43 7.52 15.85 12.38
C ALA A 43 6.10 15.59 12.92
N ASN A 44 5.06 15.91 12.15
CA ASN A 44 3.67 15.73 12.56
C ASN A 44 3.30 14.24 12.73
N ASP A 45 3.73 13.40 11.81
CA ASP A 45 3.38 11.98 11.77
C ASP A 45 4.39 11.08 12.50
N GLN A 46 5.44 11.67 13.09
CA GLN A 46 6.53 10.98 13.80
C GLN A 46 7.18 9.88 12.96
N VAL A 47 7.44 10.18 11.69
CA VAL A 47 8.10 9.28 10.73
C VAL A 47 9.33 9.94 10.12
N SER A 48 10.23 9.14 9.54
CA SER A 48 11.35 9.70 8.78
C SER A 48 10.91 10.25 7.42
N LYS A 49 11.61 11.27 6.91
CA LYS A 49 11.37 11.78 5.54
C LYS A 49 11.53 10.68 4.49
N ARG A 50 12.52 9.80 4.68
CA ARG A 50 12.75 8.63 3.83
C ARG A 50 11.53 7.72 3.80
N ARG A 51 10.89 7.46 4.95
CA ARG A 51 9.68 6.62 5.01
C ARG A 51 8.53 7.25 4.23
N ILE A 52 8.35 8.57 4.32
CA ILE A 52 7.33 9.28 3.53
C ILE A 52 7.63 9.13 2.04
N GLN A 53 8.87 9.42 1.61
CA GLN A 53 9.27 9.30 0.20
C GLN A 53 9.07 7.89 -0.36
N GLN A 54 9.38 6.86 0.42
CA GLN A 54 9.19 5.47 0.01
C GLN A 54 7.70 5.10 -0.12
N MET A 55 6.88 5.51 0.83
CA MET A 55 5.47 5.13 0.86
C MET A 55 4.58 5.99 -0.03
N ILE A 56 4.99 7.23 -0.36
CA ILE A 56 4.16 8.16 -1.15
C ILE A 56 3.81 7.58 -2.52
N GLU A 57 4.67 6.70 -3.06
CA GLU A 57 4.45 6.00 -4.33
C GLU A 57 3.14 5.20 -4.34
N LEU A 58 2.70 4.69 -3.18
CA LEU A 58 1.42 3.97 -3.05
C LEU A 58 0.19 4.84 -3.35
N ALA A 59 0.30 6.17 -3.24
CA ALA A 59 -0.78 7.10 -3.59
C ALA A 59 -1.00 7.22 -5.11
N PHE A 60 -0.08 6.69 -5.91
CA PHE A 60 -0.10 6.78 -7.37
C PHE A 60 -0.38 5.43 -8.05
N LEU A 61 -0.79 4.42 -7.29
CA LEU A 61 -1.32 3.17 -7.84
C LEU A 61 -2.55 3.44 -8.70
N ALA A 62 -2.74 2.64 -9.74
CA ALA A 62 -3.93 2.76 -10.58
C ALA A 62 -5.22 2.57 -9.74
N PRO A 63 -6.29 3.34 -10.00
CA PRO A 63 -7.50 3.31 -9.16
C PRO A 63 -8.19 1.95 -9.08
N ASP A 64 -8.10 1.14 -10.12
CA ASP A 64 -8.58 -0.25 -10.14
C ASP A 64 -7.73 -1.17 -9.27
N ILE A 65 -6.40 -1.03 -9.27
CA ILE A 65 -5.53 -1.78 -8.34
C ILE A 65 -5.88 -1.44 -6.88
N ILE A 66 -6.10 -0.15 -6.58
CA ILE A 66 -6.52 0.26 -5.23
C ILE A 66 -7.86 -0.39 -4.86
N ARG A 67 -8.81 -0.46 -5.80
CA ARG A 67 -10.10 -1.12 -5.59
C ARG A 67 -9.92 -2.60 -5.31
N ASP A 68 -9.11 -3.30 -6.10
CA ASP A 68 -8.83 -4.72 -5.90
C ASP A 68 -8.22 -4.96 -4.51
N VAL A 69 -7.30 -4.10 -4.07
CA VAL A 69 -6.74 -4.15 -2.72
C VAL A 69 -7.80 -3.95 -1.63
N MET A 70 -8.72 -3.00 -1.81
CA MET A 70 -9.80 -2.73 -0.86
C MET A 70 -10.82 -3.88 -0.81
N ASP A 71 -11.05 -4.54 -1.94
CA ASP A 71 -11.97 -5.67 -2.06
C ASP A 71 -11.34 -6.98 -1.57
N GLY A 72 -10.01 -7.05 -1.47
CA GLY A 72 -9.28 -8.28 -1.15
C GLY A 72 -9.12 -9.19 -2.38
N ALA A 73 -9.16 -8.59 -3.57
CA ALA A 73 -9.02 -9.23 -4.88
C ALA A 73 -7.64 -9.00 -5.49
N GLN A 74 -6.73 -8.31 -4.79
CA GLN A 74 -5.37 -8.13 -5.24
C GLN A 74 -4.61 -9.46 -5.35
N PRO A 75 -3.60 -9.58 -6.23
CA PRO A 75 -2.70 -10.73 -6.25
C PRO A 75 -2.06 -10.93 -4.87
N ILE A 76 -1.88 -12.20 -4.45
CA ILE A 76 -1.34 -12.54 -3.12
C ILE A 76 0.05 -11.93 -2.90
N GLY A 77 0.85 -11.76 -3.97
CA GLY A 77 2.17 -11.12 -3.93
C GLY A 77 2.13 -9.60 -3.79
N LEU A 78 0.99 -8.94 -4.02
CA LEU A 78 0.88 -7.49 -3.95
C LEU A 78 0.76 -7.04 -2.49
N THR A 79 1.90 -6.72 -1.89
CA THR A 79 2.01 -6.26 -0.51
C THR A 79 2.73 -4.91 -0.46
N SER A 80 2.68 -4.23 0.69
CA SER A 80 3.46 -2.99 0.87
C SER A 80 4.97 -3.24 0.70
N ASP A 81 5.48 -4.37 1.20
CA ASP A 81 6.89 -4.71 1.06
C ASP A 81 7.28 -4.96 -0.40
N TRP A 82 6.42 -5.66 -1.15
CA TRP A 82 6.64 -5.84 -2.59
C TRP A 82 6.68 -4.50 -3.31
N CYS A 83 5.70 -3.61 -3.07
CA CYS A 83 5.66 -2.29 -3.69
C CYS A 83 6.90 -1.44 -3.37
N LEU A 84 7.45 -1.54 -2.15
CA LEU A 84 8.62 -0.78 -1.73
C LEU A 84 9.95 -1.33 -2.28
N ARG A 85 9.98 -2.59 -2.73
CA ARG A 85 11.17 -3.25 -3.29
C ARG A 85 11.23 -3.18 -4.80
N HIS A 86 10.10 -2.95 -5.46
CA HIS A 86 10.00 -2.92 -6.91
C HIS A 86 9.75 -1.49 -7.38
N ALA A 87 10.45 -1.06 -8.43
CA ALA A 87 10.19 0.22 -9.06
C ALA A 87 8.86 0.14 -9.82
N ILE A 88 7.78 0.60 -9.19
CA ILE A 88 6.46 0.63 -9.81
C ILE A 88 6.43 1.75 -10.87
N PRO A 89 6.13 1.45 -12.14
CA PRO A 89 6.05 2.47 -13.18
C PRO A 89 4.99 3.53 -12.85
N VAL A 90 5.18 4.78 -13.29
CA VAL A 90 4.14 5.81 -13.16
C VAL A 90 2.99 5.58 -14.16
N ASN A 91 3.29 4.95 -15.30
CA ASN A 91 2.28 4.60 -16.29
C ASN A 91 1.40 3.45 -15.79
N TRP A 92 0.10 3.68 -15.63
CA TRP A 92 -0.83 2.68 -15.12
C TRP A 92 -0.96 1.42 -16.00
N ALA A 93 -0.76 1.49 -17.32
CA ALA A 93 -0.76 0.29 -18.16
C ALA A 93 0.44 -0.60 -17.82
N GLU A 94 1.61 0.01 -17.61
CA GLU A 94 2.82 -0.70 -17.18
C GLU A 94 2.70 -1.21 -15.73
N GLN A 95 2.06 -0.46 -14.83
CA GLN A 95 1.75 -0.94 -13.47
C GLN A 95 0.92 -2.21 -13.51
N ARG A 96 -0.18 -2.23 -14.29
CA ARG A 96 -1.04 -3.40 -14.42
C ARG A 96 -0.29 -4.58 -15.02
N ALA A 97 0.51 -4.34 -16.06
CA ALA A 97 1.32 -5.40 -16.67
C ALA A 97 2.32 -5.99 -15.68
N LEU A 98 2.98 -5.16 -14.85
CA LEU A 98 3.90 -5.62 -13.81
C LEU A 98 3.18 -6.39 -12.70
N ILE A 99 2.05 -5.88 -12.20
CA ILE A 99 1.31 -6.50 -11.10
C ILE A 99 0.62 -7.80 -11.54
N ALA A 100 0.27 -7.92 -12.82
CA ALA A 100 -0.27 -9.17 -13.38
C ALA A 100 0.74 -10.33 -13.40
N THR A 101 2.03 -10.09 -13.12
CA THR A 101 3.04 -11.16 -12.99
C THR A 101 3.15 -11.75 -11.58
N LEU A 102 2.31 -11.30 -10.64
CA LEU A 102 2.30 -11.75 -9.24
C LEU A 102 1.43 -12.98 -8.98
#